data_AF-A0A1M4YFX4-F1
#
_entry.id   AF-A0A1M4YFX4-F1
#
_cell.length_a   1.000
_cell.length_b   1.000
_cell.length_c   1.000
_cell.angle_alpha   90.00
_cell.angle_beta   90.00
_cell.angle_gamma   90.00
#
_symmetry.space_group_name_H-M   'P 1'
#
loop_
_entity.id
_entity.type
_entity.pdbx_description
1 polymer ?
#
loop_
_entity_poly.entity_id
_entity_poly.type
_entity_poly.pdbx_seq_one_letter_code
_entity_poly.pdbx_strand_id
1 'polypeptide(L)' 'MHNQNRSKERQVTPLSNISLAEGREVAMTYETKEMLDCLRAVAVAEIERKRRLGHYVVVWQNKRPVLIGEDAPLDP' A
#
# COMPACT_ATOMS: atom_id res chain seq x y z
N MET A 1 37.39 18.39 36.91
CA MET A 1 37.90 17.13 36.32
C MET A 1 36.93 16.04 36.73
N HIS A 2 36.34 15.16 35.91
CA HIS A 2 36.18 15.04 34.47
C HIS A 2 34.91 14.18 34.31
N ASN A 3 33.91 14.68 33.57
CA ASN A 3 32.59 14.07 33.38
C ASN A 3 32.70 12.81 32.49
N GLN A 4 32.21 11.68 32.99
CA GLN A 4 32.28 10.36 32.32
C GLN A 4 31.01 9.97 31.54
N ASN A 5 30.16 10.91 31.13
CA ASN A 5 29.05 10.59 30.23
C ASN A 5 29.46 10.77 28.77
N ARG A 6 30.35 9.88 28.30
CA ARG A 6 30.78 9.75 26.90
C ARG A 6 29.79 8.85 26.16
N SER A 7 28.83 9.51 25.53
CA SER A 7 28.35 9.23 24.16
C SER A 7 28.49 7.79 23.67
N LYS A 8 27.49 6.95 23.94
CA LYS A 8 27.09 5.94 22.96
C LYS A 8 25.92 6.52 22.18
N GLU A 9 26.28 7.29 21.16
CA GLU A 9 25.37 7.69 20.08
C GLU A 9 24.62 6.45 19.59
N ARG A 10 23.34 6.37 19.92
CA ARG A 10 22.39 5.66 19.08
C ARG A 10 22.32 6.48 17.79
N GLN A 11 23.19 6.21 16.83
CA GLN A 11 22.95 6.60 15.44
C GLN A 11 21.78 5.76 14.93
N VAL A 12 20.56 6.17 15.32
CA VAL A 12 19.36 5.86 14.58
C VAL A 12 19.25 7.01 13.59
N THR A 13 19.63 6.76 12.35
CA THR A 13 19.49 7.72 11.25
C THR A 13 18.03 8.20 11.20
N PRO A 14 17.84 9.51 10.98
CA PRO A 14 16.56 10.17 11.21
C PRO A 14 15.54 9.65 10.21
N LEU A 15 14.34 9.38 10.73
CA LEU A 15 13.15 9.04 9.96
C LEU A 15 13.05 9.98 8.76
N SER A 16 13.33 9.47 7.57
CA SER A 16 12.94 10.13 6.33
C SER A 16 11.42 10.19 6.35
N ASN A 17 10.96 11.35 6.82
CA ASN A 17 9.63 11.92 6.90
C ASN A 17 8.47 11.01 6.53
N ILE A 18 7.61 10.72 7.51
CA ILE A 18 6.22 10.36 7.34
C ILE A 18 5.48 11.14 8.41
N SER A 19 4.62 12.10 8.05
CA SER A 19 3.66 12.61 9.02
C SER A 19 2.23 12.66 8.53
N LEU A 20 1.42 12.01 9.34
CA LEU A 20 -0.02 12.17 9.39
C LEU A 20 -0.30 13.40 10.25
N ALA A 21 -0.25 14.56 9.60
CA ALA A 21 -0.99 15.79 9.94
C ALA A 21 -0.46 16.85 8.98
N GLU A 22 -1.29 17.26 8.03
CA GLU A 22 -1.00 18.29 7.02
C GLU A 22 0.15 17.94 6.08
N GLY A 23 -0.16 17.20 5.01
CA GLY A 23 0.69 17.13 3.82
C GLY A 23 2.17 16.76 4.04
N ARG A 24 2.53 15.99 5.07
CA ARG A 24 3.92 15.54 5.20
C ARG A 24 4.13 14.33 4.31
N GLU A 25 4.89 14.58 3.24
CA GLU A 25 5.43 13.58 2.34
C GLU A 25 6.01 12.43 3.16
N VAL A 26 5.37 11.27 2.99
CA VAL A 26 5.69 10.00 3.60
C VAL A 26 6.71 9.34 2.68
N ALA A 27 8.01 9.49 2.95
CA ALA A 27 9.03 8.77 2.23
C ALA A 27 8.75 7.28 2.40
N MET A 28 8.26 6.65 1.33
CA MET A 28 7.91 5.24 1.35
C MET A 28 9.16 4.43 1.63
N THR A 29 9.19 3.76 2.78
CA THR A 29 10.28 2.85 3.11
C THR A 29 10.29 1.68 2.14
N TYR A 30 11.45 1.02 2.00
CA TYR A 30 11.58 -0.18 1.17
C TYR A 30 10.55 -1.25 1.56
N GLU A 31 10.42 -1.53 2.86
CA GLU A 31 9.44 -2.49 3.39
C GLU A 31 7.99 -2.08 3.07
N THR A 32 7.65 -0.80 3.13
CA THR A 32 6.31 -0.30 2.76
C THR A 32 6.04 -0.54 1.28
N LYS A 33 7.04 -0.30 0.41
CA LYS A 33 6.91 -0.54 -1.02
C LYS A 33 6.75 -2.02 -1.33
N GLU A 34 7.56 -2.88 -0.72
CA GLU A 34 7.46 -4.35 -0.86
C GLU A 34 6.10 -4.87 -0.40
N MET A 35 5.59 -4.38 0.73
CA MET A 35 4.25 -4.73 1.22
C MET A 35 3.18 -4.32 0.21
N LEU A 36 3.26 -3.11 -0.32
CA LEU A 36 2.31 -2.60 -1.31
C LEU A 36 2.37 -3.40 -2.63
N ASP A 37 3.57 -3.78 -3.08
CA ASP A 37 3.76 -4.58 -4.27
C ASP A 37 3.22 -6.01 -4.08
N CYS A 38 3.40 -6.59 -2.89
CA CYS A 38 2.77 -7.86 -2.51
C CYS A 38 1.23 -7.78 -2.56
N LEU A 39 0.64 -6.74 -1.96
CA LEU A 39 -0.81 -6.54 -1.98
C LEU A 39 -1.36 -6.37 -3.40
N ARG A 40 -0.66 -5.62 -4.25
CA ARG A 40 -1.02 -5.47 -5.67
C ARG A 40 -0.95 -6.80 -6.40
N ALA A 41 0.10 -7.58 -6.20
CA ALA A 41 0.26 -8.88 -6.84
C ALA A 41 -0.87 -9.85 -6.45
N VAL A 42 -1.24 -9.89 -5.16
CA VAL A 42 -2.36 -10.71 -4.67
C VAL A 42 -3.68 -10.25 -5.28
N ALA A 43 -3.95 -8.95 -5.33
CA ALA A 43 -5.17 -8.41 -5.93
C ALA A 43 -5.27 -8.76 -7.43
N VAL A 44 -4.17 -8.61 -8.18
CA VAL A 44 -4.12 -8.97 -9.60
C VAL A 44 -4.37 -10.47 -9.79
N ALA A 45 -3.71 -11.32 -9.00
CA ALA A 45 -3.87 -12.76 -9.08
C ALA A 45 -5.32 -13.21 -8.81
N GLU A 46 -6.00 -12.61 -7.83
CA GLU A 46 -7.39 -12.94 -7.53
C GLU A 46 -8.35 -12.44 -8.63
N ILE A 47 -8.15 -11.23 -9.14
CA ILE A 47 -8.97 -10.71 -10.27
C ILE A 47 -8.81 -11.60 -11.50
N GLU A 48 -7.57 -12.00 -11.83
CA GLU A 48 -7.29 -12.90 -12.94
C GLU A 48 -7.87 -14.30 -12.74
N ARG A 49 -7.87 -14.80 -11.50
CA ARG A 49 -8.55 -16.04 -11.14
C ARG A 49 -10.06 -15.92 -11.34
N LYS A 50 -10.68 -14.83 -10.89
CA LYS A 50 -12.12 -14.57 -11.08
C LYS A 50 -12.50 -14.46 -12.55
N ARG A 51 -11.71 -13.74 -13.34
CA ARG A 51 -11.87 -13.63 -14.80
C ARG A 51 -11.87 -15.01 -15.48
N ARG A 52 -10.91 -15.87 -15.13
CA ARG A 52 -10.84 -17.24 -15.70
C ARG A 52 -12.02 -18.13 -15.34
N LEU A 53 -12.70 -17.84 -14.23
CA LEU A 53 -13.92 -18.54 -13.82
C LEU A 53 -15.19 -17.95 -14.46
N GLY A 54 -15.08 -16.89 -15.25
CA GLY A 54 -16.22 -16.17 -15.83
C GLY A 54 -16.93 -15.23 -14.85
N HIS A 55 -16.46 -15.12 -13.61
CA HIS A 55 -17.06 -14.23 -12.61
C HIS A 55 -16.72 -12.76 -12.87
N TYR A 56 -17.62 -11.89 -12.44
CA TYR A 56 -17.33 -10.47 -12.36
C TYR A 56 -16.57 -10.10 -11.09
N VAL A 57 -15.95 -8.92 -11.12
CA VAL A 57 -15.35 -8.26 -9.97
C VAL A 57 -15.84 -6.82 -9.88
N VAL A 58 -15.81 -6.25 -8.68
CA VAL A 58 -16.10 -4.82 -8.45
C VAL A 58 -14.78 -4.11 -8.17
N VAL A 59 -14.48 -3.09 -8.98
CA VAL A 59 -13.28 -2.26 -8.83
C VAL A 59 -13.66 -0.80 -8.66
N TRP A 60 -12.89 -0.06 -7.86
CA TRP A 60 -13.10 1.37 -7.70
C TRP A 60 -12.30 2.13 -8.75
N GLN A 61 -12.98 2.82 -9.66
CA GLN A 61 -12.36 3.63 -10.71
C GLN A 61 -13.07 4.97 -10.80
N ASN A 62 -12.32 6.07 -10.97
CA ASN A 62 -12.89 7.42 -11.11
C ASN A 62 -13.91 7.76 -10.00
N LYS A 63 -13.59 7.39 -8.75
CA LYS A 63 -14.41 7.61 -7.54
C LYS A 63 -15.77 6.88 -7.54
N ARG A 64 -15.97 5.87 -8.37
CA ARG A 64 -17.19 5.05 -8.38
C ARG A 64 -16.88 3.55 -8.47
N PRO A 65 -17.77 2.67 -7.98
CA PRO A 65 -17.67 1.24 -8.25
C PRO A 65 -17.96 0.96 -9.73
N VAL A 66 -17.19 0.05 -10.32
CA VAL A 66 -17.35 -0.44 -11.69
C VAL A 66 -17.32 -1.96 -11.66
N LEU A 67 -18.34 -2.60 -12.24
CA LEU A 67 -18.40 -4.04 -12.41
C LEU A 67 -17.68 -4.41 -13.71
N ILE A 68 -16.81 -5.43 -13.67
CA ILE A 68 -16.07 -5.92 -14.82
C ILE A 68 -16.18 -7.44 -14.86
N GLY A 69 -16.67 -8.00 -15.97
CA GLY A 69 -16.78 -9.44 -16.21
C GLY A 69 -18.08 -9.79 -16.95
N GLU A 70 -18.13 -11.00 -17.51
CA GLU A 70 -19.27 -11.47 -18.32
C GLU A 70 -20.51 -11.74 -17.47
N ASP A 71 -20.33 -12.24 -16.24
CA ASP A 71 -21.38 -12.53 -15.27
C ASP A 71 -21.83 -11.29 -14.46
N ALA A 72 -21.53 -10.07 -14.94
CA ALA A 72 -21.97 -8.86 -14.26
C ALA A 72 -23.49 -8.66 -14.42
N PRO A 73 -24.23 -8.31 -13.34
CA PRO A 73 -25.67 -8.05 -13.43
C PRO A 73 -25.94 -6.82 -14.32
N LEU A 74 -27.01 -6.91 -15.12
CA LEU A 74 -27.44 -5.83 -16.02
C LEU A 74 -28.11 -4.65 -15.27
N ASP A 75 -28.69 -4.91 -14.10
CA ASP A 75 -29.25 -3.91 -13.18
C ASP A 75 -28.53 -4.01 -11.81
N PRO A 76 -27.79 -2.98 -11.37
CA PRO A 76 -27.09 -2.94 -10.08
C PRO A 76 -27.97 -2.51 -8.90
#